data_AF-A0A423GID9-F1
#
_entry.id   AF-A0A423GID9-F1
#
_cell.length_a   1.000
_cell.length_b   1.000
_cell.length_c   1.000
_cell.angle_alpha   90.00
_cell.angle_beta   90.00
_cell.angle_gamma   90.00
#
_symmetry.space_group_name_H-M   'P 1'
#
loop_
_entity.id
_entity.type
_entity.pdbx_description
1 polymer ?
#
loop_
_entity_poly.entity_id
_entity_poly.type
_entity_poly.pdbx_seq_one_letter_code
_entity_poly.pdbx_strand_id
1 'polypeptide(L)'
;ESLEPGQSVSVVARRNGINANQLFLWRKLYQDGSLSAVSAGEAVVPASELSDALKQIRELQRMLGKKTMEAEILKEAVEIARSRKWIAHSPLLPGDDQ
;
A
#
# COMPACT_ATOMS: atom_id res chain seq x y z
N GLU A 1 23.52 3.56 -19.04
CA GLU A 1 23.52 4.36 -20.30
C GLU A 1 22.16 5.00 -20.64
N SER A 2 21.08 4.25 -20.96
CA SER A 2 19.77 4.87 -21.33
C SER A 2 18.96 5.45 -20.16
N LEU A 3 19.43 5.26 -18.93
CA LEU A 3 18.88 5.80 -17.69
C LEU A 3 19.68 7.02 -17.18
N GLU A 4 20.80 7.36 -17.82
CA GLU A 4 21.63 8.50 -17.42
C GLU A 4 20.92 9.82 -17.72
N PRO A 5 20.98 10.82 -16.82
CA PRO A 5 20.49 12.16 -17.09
C PRO A 5 21.10 12.74 -18.37
N GLY A 6 20.26 13.19 -19.30
CA GLY A 6 20.70 13.76 -20.57
C GLY A 6 20.91 12.75 -21.72
N GLN A 7 20.77 11.44 -21.48
CA GLN A 7 20.77 10.43 -22.53
C GLN A 7 19.36 10.09 -22.99
N SER A 8 19.10 10.12 -24.30
CA SER A 8 17.83 9.68 -24.88
C SER A 8 17.91 8.23 -25.33
N VAL A 9 16.78 7.51 -25.22
CA VAL A 9 16.67 6.11 -25.65
C VAL A 9 17.07 5.94 -27.11
N SER A 10 16.73 6.90 -27.97
CA SER A 10 17.03 6.87 -29.41
C SER A 10 18.52 7.09 -29.72
N VAL A 11 19.26 7.85 -28.90
CA VAL A 11 20.71 8.00 -29.04
C VAL A 11 21.42 6.72 -28.62
N VAL A 12 21.05 6.16 -27.47
CA VAL A 12 21.64 4.91 -26.96
C VAL A 12 21.32 3.72 -27.86
N ALA A 13 20.09 3.63 -28.38
CA ALA A 13 19.67 2.59 -29.32
C ALA A 13 20.52 2.62 -30.62
N ARG A 14 20.70 3.79 -31.23
CA ARG A 14 21.52 3.94 -32.44
C ARG A 14 22.98 3.59 -32.22
N ARG A 15 23.57 4.04 -31.11
CA ARG A 15 24.97 3.74 -30.77
C ARG A 15 25.22 2.23 -30.62
N ASN A 16 24.24 1.51 -30.10
CA ASN A 16 24.34 0.07 -29.84
C ASN A 16 23.72 -0.80 -30.94
N GLY A 17 23.19 -0.21 -32.02
CA GLY A 17 22.52 -0.96 -33.10
C GLY A 17 21.24 -1.68 -32.66
N ILE A 18 20.58 -1.22 -31.59
CA ILE A 18 19.37 -1.83 -31.02
C ILE A 18 18.13 -1.05 -31.48
N ASN A 19 16.98 -1.72 -31.60
CA ASN A 19 15.72 -1.04 -31.86
C ASN A 19 15.31 -0.18 -30.64
N ALA A 20 15.04 1.12 -30.88
CA ALA A 20 14.67 2.04 -29.81
C ALA A 20 13.37 1.65 -29.06
N ASN A 21 12.40 1.04 -29.73
CA ASN A 21 11.16 0.55 -29.10
C ASN A 21 11.44 -0.63 -28.17
N GLN A 22 12.35 -1.53 -28.54
CA GLN A 22 12.77 -2.64 -27.67
C GLN A 22 13.52 -2.12 -26.45
N LEU A 23 14.45 -1.19 -26.64
CA LEU A 23 15.17 -0.56 -25.53
C LEU A 23 14.24 0.22 -24.60
N PHE A 24 13.22 0.88 -25.14
CA PHE A 24 12.19 1.57 -24.35
C PHE A 24 11.36 0.57 -23.53
N LEU A 25 10.94 -0.53 -24.14
CA LEU A 25 10.19 -1.60 -23.48
C LEU A 25 11.01 -2.23 -22.35
N TRP A 26 12.27 -2.58 -22.59
CA TRP A 26 13.16 -3.13 -21.56
C TRP A 26 13.41 -2.14 -20.43
N ARG A 27 13.57 -0.84 -20.75
CA ARG A 27 13.72 0.20 -19.73
C ARG A 27 12.47 0.30 -18.85
N LYS A 28 11.29 0.25 -19.46
CA LYS A 28 10.01 0.25 -18.74
C LYS A 28 9.90 -0.98 -17.84
N LEU A 29 10.13 -2.17 -18.39
CA LEU A 29 10.10 -3.43 -17.62
C LEU A 29 11.12 -3.44 -16.48
N TYR A 30 12.32 -2.90 -16.70
CA TYR A 30 13.35 -2.77 -15.67
C TYR A 30 12.94 -1.80 -14.55
N GLN A 31 12.37 -0.63 -14.89
CA GLN A 31 11.85 0.33 -13.91
C GLN A 31 10.66 -0.23 -13.13
N ASP A 32 9.81 -1.02 -13.78
CA ASP A 32 8.68 -1.72 -13.17
C ASP A 32 9.15 -2.95 -12.34
N GLY A 33 10.47 -3.20 -12.25
CA GLY A 33 11.07 -4.32 -11.51
C GLY A 33 10.89 -5.69 -12.15
N SER A 34 10.23 -5.77 -13.30
CA SER A 34 9.90 -7.02 -14.01
C SER A 34 11.08 -7.65 -14.77
N LEU A 35 12.18 -6.92 -14.99
CA LEU A 35 13.34 -7.46 -15.73
C LEU A 35 14.33 -8.25 -14.84
N SER A 36 14.23 -8.19 -13.51
CA SER A 36 15.12 -8.93 -12.58
C SER A 36 14.68 -10.37 -12.30
N ALA A 37 13.48 -10.77 -12.70
CA ALA A 37 12.91 -12.06 -12.32
C ALA A 37 13.47 -13.27 -13.09
N VAL A 38 14.23 -13.08 -14.17
CA VAL A 38 14.66 -14.20 -15.03
C VAL A 38 16.00 -14.83 -14.58
N SER A 39 16.77 -14.22 -13.67
CA SER A 39 18.14 -14.68 -13.39
C SER A 39 18.35 -15.47 -12.08
N ALA A 40 17.41 -15.49 -11.12
CA ALA A 40 17.70 -16.01 -9.76
C ALA A 40 16.75 -17.10 -9.24
N GLY A 41 15.62 -17.41 -9.89
CA GLY A 41 14.69 -18.44 -9.41
C GLY A 41 14.03 -18.14 -8.06
N GLU A 42 14.17 -16.92 -7.53
CA GLU A 42 13.53 -16.47 -6.30
C GLU A 42 12.10 -15.96 -6.57
N ALA A 43 11.19 -16.20 -5.63
CA ALA A 43 9.84 -15.66 -5.68
C ALA A 43 9.87 -14.16 -5.37
N VAL A 44 10.00 -13.33 -6.40
CA VAL A 44 10.04 -11.88 -6.26
C VAL A 44 8.66 -11.30 -6.55
N VAL A 45 8.12 -10.55 -5.59
CA VAL A 45 6.90 -9.75 -5.79
C VAL A 45 7.26 -8.58 -6.73
N PRO A 46 6.57 -8.40 -7.87
CA PRO A 46 6.79 -7.26 -8.75
C PRO A 46 6.71 -5.92 -8.00
N ALA A 47 7.54 -4.95 -8.37
CA ALA A 47 7.56 -3.64 -7.71
C ALA A 47 6.20 -2.92 -7.80
N SER A 48 5.42 -3.21 -8.84
CA SER A 48 4.03 -2.75 -8.99
C SER A 48 3.10 -3.31 -7.91
N GLU A 49 3.17 -4.62 -7.64
CA GLU A 49 2.35 -5.27 -6.61
C GLU A 49 2.73 -4.80 -5.22
N LEU A 50 4.03 -4.60 -4.95
CA LEU A 50 4.50 -4.00 -3.71
C LEU A 50 3.97 -2.57 -3.53
N SER A 51 4.01 -1.75 -4.59
CA SER A 51 3.49 -0.38 -4.56
C SER A 51 1.99 -0.34 -4.29
N ASP A 52 1.22 -1.22 -4.91
CA ASP A 52 -0.23 -1.30 -4.73
C ASP A 52 -0.59 -1.82 -3.33
N ALA A 53 0.13 -2.81 -2.81
CA ALA A 53 -0.01 -3.26 -1.42
C ALA A 53 0.27 -2.12 -0.43
N LEU A 54 1.31 -1.33 -0.64
CA LEU A 54 1.63 -0.17 0.22
C LEU A 54 0.58 0.94 0.15
N LYS A 55 -0.08 1.15 -0.99
CA LYS A 55 -1.23 2.06 -1.10
C LYS A 55 -2.41 1.52 -0.29
N GLN A 56 -2.71 0.24 -0.41
CA GLN A 56 -3.80 -0.40 0.31
C GLN A 56 -3.59 -0.37 1.83
N ILE A 57 -2.36 -0.63 2.30
CA ILE A 57 -2.01 -0.53 3.72
C ILE A 57 -2.27 0.87 4.26
N ARG A 58 -1.85 1.92 3.54
CA ARG A 58 -2.08 3.31 3.95
C ARG A 58 -3.56 3.65 4.05
N GLU A 59 -4.36 3.20 3.08
CA GLU A 59 -5.80 3.45 3.09
C GLU A 59 -6.50 2.72 4.25
N LEU A 60 -6.12 1.47 4.51
CA LEU A 60 -6.64 0.70 5.64
C LEU A 60 -6.25 1.34 6.98
N GLN A 61 -5.01 1.80 7.14
CA GLN A 61 -4.58 2.52 8.34
C GLN A 61 -5.40 3.79 8.57
N ARG A 62 -5.69 4.55 7.50
CA ARG A 62 -6.54 5.74 7.56
C ARG A 62 -7.98 5.41 7.97
N MET A 63 -8.56 4.38 7.37
CA MET A 63 -9.91 3.90 7.68
C MET A 63 -10.02 3.42 9.12
N LEU A 64 -9.03 2.66 9.58
CA LEU A 64 -8.95 2.17 10.95
C LEU A 64 -8.93 3.34 11.94
N GLY A 65 -8.08 4.35 11.72
CA GLY A 65 -8.02 5.53 12.59
C GLY A 65 -9.38 6.23 12.76
N LYS A 66 -10.14 6.40 11.66
CA LYS A 66 -11.50 6.96 11.72
C LYS A 66 -12.45 6.10 12.55
N LYS A 67 -12.43 4.78 12.32
CA LYS A 67 -13.31 3.84 13.03
C LYS A 67 -12.97 3.75 14.51
N THR A 68 -11.70 3.84 14.88
CA THR A 68 -11.26 3.92 16.28
C THR A 68 -11.84 5.15 16.97
N MET A 69 -11.72 6.33 16.34
CA MET A 69 -12.26 7.57 16.89
C MET A 69 -13.79 7.51 17.04
N GLU A 70 -14.51 7.01 16.03
CA GLU A 70 -15.97 6.81 16.11
C GLU A 70 -16.34 5.89 17.28
N ALA A 71 -15.60 4.79 17.47
CA ALA A 71 -15.87 3.84 18.55
C ALA A 71 -15.59 4.44 19.95
N GLU A 72 -14.56 5.27 20.09
CA GLU A 72 -14.27 5.99 21.35
C GLU A 72 -15.40 6.96 21.70
N ILE A 73 -15.85 7.78 20.76
CA ILE A 73 -16.97 8.71 20.96
C ILE A 73 -18.24 7.96 21.35
N LEU A 74 -18.53 6.84 20.68
CA LEU A 74 -19.71 6.02 20.99
C LEU A 74 -19.62 5.39 22.39
N LYS A 75 -18.44 4.90 22.78
CA LYS A 75 -18.21 4.39 24.14
C LYS A 75 -18.45 5.48 25.19
N GLU A 76 -17.92 6.67 24.98
CA GLU A 76 -18.16 7.82 25.87
C GLU A 76 -19.65 8.17 25.96
N ALA A 77 -20.34 8.24 24.82
CA ALA A 77 -21.77 8.52 24.79
C ALA A 77 -22.59 7.47 25.56
N VAL A 78 -22.23 6.19 25.42
CA VAL A 78 -22.84 5.09 26.17
C VAL A 78 -22.60 5.23 27.67
N GLU A 79 -21.38 5.54 28.11
CA GLU A 79 -21.08 5.72 29.54
C GLU A 79 -21.80 6.94 30.14
N ILE A 80 -21.91 8.04 29.39
CA ILE A 80 -22.71 9.20 29.77
C ILE A 80 -24.19 8.82 29.91
N ALA A 81 -24.74 8.11 28.93
CA ALA A 81 -26.14 7.69 28.95
C ALA A 81 -26.44 6.73 30.11
N ARG A 82 -25.53 5.80 30.41
CA ARG A 82 -25.62 4.89 31.56
C ARG A 82 -25.60 5.67 32.88
N SER A 83 -24.65 6.59 33.04
CA SER A 83 -24.52 7.43 34.23
C SER A 83 -25.77 8.29 34.49
N ARG A 84 -26.42 8.77 33.43
CA ARG A 84 -27.66 9.57 33.48
C ARG A 84 -28.94 8.73 33.52
N LYS A 85 -28.84 7.39 33.55
CA LYS A 85 -29.97 6.44 33.48
C LYS A 85 -30.87 6.65 32.25
N TRP A 86 -30.30 7.14 31.15
CA TRP A 86 -31.02 7.35 29.89
C TRP A 86 -31.18 6.07 29.07
N ILE A 87 -30.36 5.07 29.36
CA ILE A 87 -30.48 3.72 28.80
C ILE A 87 -30.67 2.74 29.96
N ALA A 88 -31.59 1.78 29.80
CA ALA A 88 -31.69 0.66 30.72
C ALA A 88 -30.35 -0.10 30.72
N HIS A 89 -29.89 -0.53 31.89
CA HIS A 89 -28.70 -1.39 31.97
C HIS A 89 -28.94 -2.63 31.10
N SER A 90 -28.17 -2.78 30.02
CA SER A 90 -28.04 -4.06 29.34
C SER A 90 -27.68 -5.11 30.40
N PRO A 91 -28.30 -6.31 30.40
CA PRO A 91 -27.82 -7.39 31.26
C PRO A 91 -26.33 -7.57 30.96
N LEU A 92 -25.51 -7.35 31.99
CA LEU A 92 -24.06 -7.29 31.91
C LEU A 92 -23.54 -8.62 31.34
N LEU A 93 -22.79 -8.58 30.24
CA LEU A 93 -21.77 -9.61 30.03
C LEU A 93 -20.76 -9.46 31.18
N PRO A 94 -20.28 -10.56 31.78
CA PRO A 94 -19.37 -10.49 32.93
C PRO A 94 -18.18 -9.61 32.56
N GLY A 95 -17.86 -8.64 33.42
CA GLY A 95 -16.60 -7.92 33.31
C GLY A 95 -15.48 -8.94 33.44
N ASP A 96 -14.54 -8.91 32.50
CA ASP A 96 -13.25 -9.58 32.68
C ASP A 96 -12.49 -8.82 33.79
N ASP A 97 -12.84 -9.13 35.03
CA ASP A 97 -12.04 -8.82 36.20
C ASP A 97 -10.93 -9.89 36.29
N GLN A 98 -9.82 -9.67 35.58
CA GLN A 98 -8.51 -10.22 35.94
C GLN A 98 -7.36 -9.30 35.53
#